data_AF-A0A8S0H6D2-F1
#
_entry.id   AF-A0A8S0H6D2-F1
#
_cell.length_a   1.000
_cell.length_b   1.000
_cell.length_c   1.000
_cell.angle_alpha   90.00
_cell.angle_beta   90.00
_cell.angle_gamma   90.00
#
_symmetry.space_group_name_H-M   'P 1'
#
loop_
_entity.id
_entity.type
_entity.pdbx_description
1 polymer ?
#
loop_
_entity_poly.entity_id
_entity_poly.type
_entity_poly.pdbx_seq_one_letter_code
_entity_poly.pdbx_strand_id
1 'polypeptide(L)'
;MIGQQALKVEGDSLDNRGGTLAAEQSLKVAVDSLDNRDQGLILSKSADLTLNAGSLDNRQGTLQANQGELKARVKQVLDNGGGKILTGAGKLSLEADELRNQQGRLNAQTGKLEVKSATFDNTRVRPAGRQSRSAAAPV
;
A
#
# COMPACT_ATOMS: atom_id res chain seq x y z
N MET A 1 -8.68 -10.26 12.01
CA MET A 1 -10.12 -9.91 11.94
C MET A 1 -10.60 -10.12 10.50
N ILE A 2 -11.74 -10.78 10.29
CA ILE A 2 -12.35 -10.93 8.97
C ILE A 2 -13.75 -10.31 9.03
N GLY A 3 -13.97 -9.24 8.26
CA GLY A 3 -15.27 -8.59 8.11
C GLY A 3 -16.09 -9.26 7.01
N GLN A 4 -17.32 -9.68 7.31
CA GLN A 4 -18.23 -10.33 6.35
C GLN A 4 -18.89 -9.36 5.36
N GLN A 5 -18.72 -8.04 5.57
CA GLN A 5 -19.23 -6.95 4.74
C GLN A 5 -18.16 -5.84 4.65
N ALA A 6 -18.53 -4.63 4.20
CA ALA A 6 -17.65 -3.47 4.26
C ALA A 6 -17.08 -3.26 5.69
N LEU A 7 -15.76 -3.18 5.81
CA LEU A 7 -15.07 -3.02 7.09
C LEU A 7 -14.39 -1.65 7.15
N LYS A 8 -14.60 -0.95 8.26
CA LYS A 8 -13.97 0.33 8.56
C LYS A 8 -13.15 0.20 9.85
N VAL A 9 -11.88 0.56 9.79
CA VAL A 9 -10.97 0.58 10.95
C VAL A 9 -10.45 2.00 11.12
N GLU A 10 -10.66 2.59 12.30
CA GLU A 10 -10.21 3.94 12.65
C GLU A 10 -9.56 3.95 14.03
N GLY A 11 -8.56 4.81 14.23
CA GLY A 11 -7.87 4.96 15.50
C GLY A 11 -6.47 5.55 15.33
N ASP A 12 -5.71 5.68 16.42
CA ASP A 12 -4.37 6.29 16.34
C ASP A 12 -3.36 5.32 15.73
N SER A 13 -3.45 4.04 16.08
CA SER A 13 -2.56 3.00 15.57
C SER A 13 -3.30 1.73 15.23
N LEU A 14 -2.77 1.01 14.24
CA LEU A 14 -3.19 -0.34 13.88
C LEU A 14 -1.95 -1.21 13.71
N ASP A 15 -1.86 -2.25 14.55
CA ASP A 15 -0.85 -3.31 14.46
C ASP A 15 -1.49 -4.57 13.86
N ASN A 16 -1.01 -4.97 12.69
CA ASN A 16 -1.40 -6.19 11.99
C ASN A 16 -0.17 -7.05 11.65
N ARG A 17 0.89 -6.97 12.45
CA ARG A 17 2.09 -7.80 12.27
C ARG A 17 1.76 -9.28 12.39
N GLY A 18 2.12 -10.07 11.37
CA GLY A 18 1.77 -11.50 11.27
C GLY A 18 0.26 -11.79 11.31
N GLY A 19 -0.56 -10.75 11.27
CA GLY A 19 -2.01 -10.82 11.36
C GLY A 19 -2.68 -10.87 9.99
N THR A 20 -3.99 -10.99 10.01
CA THR A 20 -4.82 -10.83 8.82
C THR A 20 -6.00 -9.92 9.13
N LEU A 21 -6.11 -8.84 8.36
CA LEU A 21 -7.25 -7.95 8.30
C LEU A 21 -7.86 -8.09 6.91
N ALA A 22 -9.01 -8.76 6.81
CA ALA A 22 -9.67 -8.99 5.54
C ALA A 22 -11.12 -8.50 5.56
N ALA A 23 -11.60 -7.98 4.45
CA ALA A 23 -13.01 -7.71 4.20
C ALA A 23 -13.49 -8.44 2.95
N GLU A 24 -14.70 -9.00 3.00
CA GLU A 24 -15.33 -9.58 1.81
C GLU A 24 -15.63 -8.51 0.76
N GLN A 25 -16.10 -7.33 1.19
CA GLN A 25 -16.38 -6.16 0.35
C GLN A 25 -15.29 -5.09 0.51
N SER A 26 -15.66 -3.82 0.68
CA SER A 26 -14.70 -2.73 0.78
C SER A 26 -14.01 -2.72 2.14
N LEU A 27 -12.72 -2.37 2.15
CA LEU A 27 -11.93 -2.19 3.36
C LEU A 27 -11.43 -0.76 3.42
N LYS A 28 -11.80 -0.03 4.48
CA LYS A 28 -11.30 1.30 4.76
C LYS A 28 -10.51 1.31 6.06
N VAL A 29 -9.27 1.75 6.00
CA VAL A 29 -8.40 1.95 7.16
C VAL A 29 -8.04 3.43 7.24
N ALA A 30 -8.26 4.07 8.38
CA ALA A 30 -7.87 5.45 8.64
C ALA A 30 -7.21 5.57 10.02
N VAL A 31 -5.87 5.63 10.05
CA VAL A 31 -5.09 5.66 11.30
C VAL A 31 -3.92 6.62 11.23
N ASP A 32 -3.27 6.97 12.33
CA ASP A 32 -2.03 7.77 12.26
C ASP A 32 -0.80 6.89 11.99
N SER A 33 -0.79 5.65 12.51
CA SER A 33 0.28 4.68 12.26
C SER A 33 -0.26 3.30 11.92
N LEU A 34 0.30 2.67 10.90
CA LEU A 34 -0.06 1.31 10.49
C LEU A 34 1.20 0.45 10.35
N ASP A 35 1.27 -0.61 11.17
CA ASP A 35 2.29 -1.66 11.05
C ASP A 35 1.66 -2.94 10.49
N ASN A 36 2.04 -3.31 9.28
CA ASN A 36 1.60 -4.52 8.59
C ASN A 36 2.78 -5.44 8.25
N ARG A 37 3.85 -5.41 9.05
CA ARG A 37 5.05 -6.22 8.81
C ARG A 37 4.86 -7.69 9.15
N ASP A 38 5.96 -8.45 9.09
CA ASP A 38 6.05 -9.82 9.60
C ASP A 38 5.02 -10.77 8.97
N GLN A 39 4.84 -10.70 7.65
CA GLN A 39 3.81 -11.43 6.89
C GLN A 39 2.37 -10.99 7.20
N GLY A 40 2.18 -9.77 7.73
CA GLY A 40 0.87 -9.15 7.88
C GLY A 40 0.12 -9.02 6.54
N LEU A 41 -1.17 -9.33 6.56
CA LEU A 41 -2.04 -9.29 5.38
C LEU A 41 -3.20 -8.32 5.60
N ILE A 42 -3.36 -7.35 4.71
CA ILE A 42 -4.54 -6.51 4.58
C ILE A 42 -5.18 -6.75 3.22
N LEU A 43 -6.42 -7.23 3.20
CA LEU A 43 -7.07 -7.75 2.00
C LEU A 43 -8.50 -7.22 1.83
N SER A 44 -8.79 -6.70 0.64
CA SER A 44 -10.15 -6.54 0.13
C SER A 44 -10.42 -7.59 -0.97
N LYS A 45 -11.46 -8.40 -0.80
CA LYS A 45 -11.74 -9.52 -1.71
C LYS A 45 -12.55 -9.14 -2.95
N SER A 46 -13.62 -8.36 -2.82
CA SER A 46 -14.53 -8.08 -3.96
C SER A 46 -14.67 -6.60 -4.33
N ALA A 47 -14.16 -5.68 -3.52
CA ALA A 47 -14.28 -4.24 -3.76
C ALA A 47 -12.97 -3.51 -3.43
N ASP A 48 -13.06 -2.22 -3.12
CA ASP A 48 -11.90 -1.35 -2.96
C ASP A 48 -11.22 -1.48 -1.58
N LEU A 49 -9.90 -1.28 -1.58
CA LEU A 49 -9.09 -1.07 -0.38
C LEU A 49 -8.66 0.40 -0.32
N THR A 50 -9.18 1.15 0.65
CA THR A 50 -8.76 2.54 0.91
C THR A 50 -8.00 2.62 2.23
N LEU A 51 -6.78 3.14 2.19
CA LEU A 51 -5.92 3.32 3.34
C LEU A 51 -5.53 4.80 3.43
N ASN A 52 -5.85 5.44 4.55
CA ASN A 52 -5.35 6.77 4.90
C ASN A 52 -4.51 6.64 6.18
N ALA A 53 -3.23 6.94 6.10
CA ALA A 53 -2.32 6.82 7.24
C ALA A 53 -1.46 8.07 7.44
N GLY A 54 -0.98 8.32 8.66
CA GLY A 54 0.16 9.20 8.88
C GLY A 54 1.45 8.56 8.37
N SER A 55 1.73 7.33 8.82
CA SER A 55 2.81 6.47 8.34
C SER A 55 2.34 5.03 8.13
N LEU A 56 3.01 4.32 7.21
CA LEU A 56 2.70 2.92 6.87
C LEU A 56 4.01 2.12 6.74
N ASP A 57 4.16 1.09 7.58
CA ASP A 57 5.21 0.08 7.44
C ASP A 57 4.59 -1.25 6.96
N ASN A 58 4.82 -1.59 5.69
CA ASN A 58 4.38 -2.81 5.03
C ASN A 58 5.58 -3.70 4.66
N ARG A 59 6.72 -3.56 5.33
CA ARG A 59 7.89 -4.39 5.03
C ARG A 59 7.62 -5.86 5.28
N GLN A 60 7.94 -6.72 4.32
CA GLN A 60 7.59 -8.16 4.36
C GLN A 60 6.07 -8.44 4.52
N GLY A 61 5.22 -7.42 4.41
CA GLY A 61 3.77 -7.50 4.49
C GLY A 61 3.11 -7.53 3.12
N THR A 62 1.79 -7.67 3.10
CA THR A 62 0.97 -7.64 1.88
C THR A 62 -0.26 -6.76 2.06
N LEU A 63 -0.43 -5.79 1.16
CA LEU A 63 -1.67 -5.07 0.91
C LEU A 63 -2.24 -5.52 -0.44
N GLN A 64 -3.50 -5.96 -0.46
CA GLN A 64 -4.09 -6.51 -1.67
C GLN A 64 -5.57 -6.13 -1.85
N ALA A 65 -5.91 -5.67 -3.06
CA ALA A 65 -7.30 -5.59 -3.52
C ALA A 65 -7.47 -6.54 -4.71
N ASN A 66 -8.29 -7.58 -4.57
CA ASN A 66 -8.42 -8.60 -5.60
C ASN A 66 -9.20 -8.11 -6.83
N GLN A 67 -10.32 -7.43 -6.62
CA GLN A 67 -11.23 -7.00 -7.69
C GLN A 67 -11.33 -5.48 -7.81
N GLY A 68 -11.29 -4.75 -6.68
CA GLY A 68 -11.40 -3.29 -6.68
C GLY A 68 -10.07 -2.56 -6.83
N GLU A 69 -10.13 -1.25 -6.66
CA GLU A 69 -8.98 -0.37 -6.59
C GLU A 69 -8.28 -0.47 -5.23
N LEU A 70 -6.97 -0.22 -5.21
CA LEU A 70 -6.23 0.02 -3.99
C LEU A 70 -5.75 1.46 -4.00
N LYS A 71 -6.19 2.21 -2.99
CA LYS A 71 -5.78 3.59 -2.79
C LYS A 71 -5.14 3.74 -1.42
N ALA A 72 -3.84 4.01 -1.39
CA ALA A 72 -3.13 4.34 -0.16
C ALA A 72 -2.69 5.81 -0.20
N ARG A 73 -3.14 6.58 0.78
CA ARG A 73 -2.66 7.94 1.06
C ARG A 73 -1.96 7.94 2.40
N VAL A 74 -0.67 8.22 2.38
CA VAL A 74 0.18 8.25 3.56
C VAL A 74 0.73 9.66 3.68
N LYS A 75 0.60 10.31 4.83
CA LYS A 75 1.07 11.70 4.96
C LYS A 75 2.59 11.78 4.88
N GLN A 76 3.28 10.85 5.54
CA GLN A 76 4.74 10.86 5.67
C GLN A 76 5.34 9.71 4.85
N VAL A 77 5.76 8.64 5.53
CA VAL A 77 6.52 7.55 4.94
C VAL A 77 5.64 6.34 4.70
N LEU A 78 5.67 5.84 3.46
CA LEU A 78 5.20 4.51 3.07
C LEU A 78 6.42 3.62 2.83
N ASP A 79 6.67 2.68 3.73
CA ASP A 79 7.74 1.69 3.58
C ASP A 79 7.17 0.33 3.16
N ASN A 80 7.42 -0.05 1.91
CA ASN A 80 7.07 -1.33 1.32
C ASN A 80 8.32 -2.20 1.07
N GLY A 81 9.39 -2.02 1.83
CA GLY A 81 10.64 -2.75 1.67
C GLY A 81 10.47 -4.27 1.78
N GLY A 82 10.75 -5.03 0.71
CA GLY A 82 10.49 -6.47 0.65
C GLY A 82 9.01 -6.87 0.76
N GLY A 83 8.10 -5.90 0.83
CA GLY A 83 6.66 -6.08 0.93
C GLY A 83 5.97 -6.12 -0.44
N LYS A 84 4.64 -6.26 -0.41
CA LYS A 84 3.79 -6.34 -1.60
C LYS A 84 2.60 -5.40 -1.48
N ILE A 85 2.35 -4.62 -2.53
CA ILE A 85 1.12 -3.85 -2.71
C ILE A 85 0.56 -4.16 -4.09
N LEU A 86 -0.61 -4.80 -4.11
CA LEU A 86 -1.12 -5.48 -5.30
C LEU A 86 -2.57 -5.13 -5.57
N THR A 87 -2.92 -4.97 -6.84
CA THR A 87 -4.31 -4.98 -7.32
C THR A 87 -4.49 -6.04 -8.40
N GLY A 88 -5.60 -6.78 -8.34
CA GLY A 88 -5.93 -7.83 -9.30
C GLY A 88 -6.66 -7.32 -10.54
N ALA A 89 -7.61 -6.39 -10.37
CA ALA A 89 -8.37 -5.83 -11.49
C ALA A 89 -8.41 -4.28 -11.54
N GLY A 90 -8.44 -3.62 -10.38
CA GLY A 90 -8.54 -2.16 -10.28
C GLY A 90 -7.22 -1.41 -10.35
N LYS A 91 -7.33 -0.08 -10.31
CA LYS A 91 -6.20 0.85 -10.25
C LYS A 91 -5.45 0.73 -8.91
N LEU A 92 -4.13 0.84 -8.98
CA LEU A 92 -3.27 1.01 -7.80
C LEU A 92 -2.83 2.48 -7.73
N SER A 93 -3.29 3.22 -6.72
CA SER A 93 -2.89 4.60 -6.47
C SER A 93 -2.20 4.75 -5.12
N LEU A 94 -0.96 5.21 -5.15
CA LEU A 94 -0.14 5.47 -3.95
C LEU A 94 0.21 6.94 -3.89
N GLU A 95 -0.07 7.57 -2.76
CA GLU A 95 0.29 8.96 -2.45
C GLU A 95 1.03 8.98 -1.11
N ALA A 96 2.28 9.48 -1.10
CA ALA A 96 3.09 9.61 0.10
C ALA A 96 4.13 10.71 -0.04
N ASP A 97 4.57 11.36 1.05
CA ASP A 97 5.72 12.28 0.95
C ASP A 97 6.98 11.49 0.57
N GLU A 98 7.23 10.38 1.26
CA GLU A 98 8.29 9.44 0.95
C GLU A 98 7.74 8.03 0.73
N LEU A 99 8.09 7.42 -0.40
CA LEU A 99 7.76 6.03 -0.69
C LEU A 99 9.05 5.23 -0.85
N ARG A 100 9.27 4.26 0.04
CA ARG A 100 10.36 3.28 -0.01
C ARG A 100 9.81 1.95 -0.49
N ASN A 101 10.35 1.44 -1.59
CA ASN A 101 9.95 0.16 -2.19
C ASN A 101 11.16 -0.73 -2.47
N GLN A 102 12.21 -0.62 -1.66
CA GLN A 102 13.44 -1.40 -1.82
C GLN A 102 13.15 -2.90 -1.72
N GLN A 103 13.45 -3.66 -2.77
CA GLN A 103 13.09 -5.09 -2.87
C GLN A 103 11.57 -5.39 -2.78
N GLY A 104 10.73 -4.37 -2.70
CA GLY A 104 9.28 -4.48 -2.64
C GLY A 104 8.66 -4.60 -4.03
N ARG A 105 7.38 -4.97 -4.06
CA ARG A 105 6.61 -5.09 -5.30
C ARG A 105 5.37 -4.21 -5.24
N LEU A 106 5.23 -3.35 -6.24
CA LEU A 106 4.00 -2.63 -6.57
C LEU A 106 3.48 -3.21 -7.87
N ASN A 107 2.25 -3.71 -7.90
CA ASN A 107 1.69 -4.30 -9.12
C ASN A 107 0.20 -3.98 -9.24
N ALA A 108 -0.19 -3.45 -10.40
CA ALA A 108 -1.57 -3.45 -10.85
C ALA A 108 -1.69 -4.43 -12.00
N GLN A 109 -2.31 -5.58 -11.76
CA GLN A 109 -2.25 -6.73 -12.68
C GLN A 109 -2.92 -6.41 -14.03
N THR A 110 -4.09 -5.77 -14.01
CA THR A 110 -4.78 -5.31 -15.23
C THR A 110 -5.06 -3.80 -15.22
N GLY A 111 -4.94 -3.15 -14.06
CA GLY A 111 -5.20 -1.72 -13.89
C GLY A 111 -3.96 -0.85 -14.10
N LYS A 112 -4.14 0.46 -13.92
CA LYS A 112 -3.04 1.43 -13.95
C LYS A 112 -2.34 1.49 -12.58
N LEU A 113 -1.02 1.62 -12.60
CA LEU A 113 -0.23 2.00 -11.42
C LEU A 113 0.04 3.51 -11.45
N GLU A 114 -0.40 4.21 -10.42
CA GLU A 114 -0.15 5.63 -10.19
C GLU A 114 0.58 5.81 -8.86
N VAL A 115 1.74 6.45 -8.90
CA VAL A 115 2.53 6.77 -7.71
C VAL A 115 2.77 8.27 -7.70
N LYS A 116 2.38 8.92 -6.61
CA LYS A 116 2.64 10.33 -6.34
C LYS A 116 3.44 10.42 -5.05
N SER A 117 4.69 10.83 -5.15
CA SER A 117 5.52 11.08 -3.97
C SER A 117 6.54 12.17 -4.19
N ALA A 118 6.89 12.90 -3.13
CA ALA A 118 7.99 13.86 -3.20
C ALA A 118 9.33 13.11 -3.35
N THR A 119 9.49 12.00 -2.64
CA THR A 119 10.65 11.10 -2.75
C THR A 119 10.20 9.67 -3.05
N PHE A 120 10.75 9.07 -4.09
CA PHE A 120 10.52 7.67 -4.45
C PHE A 120 11.84 6.91 -4.46
N ASP A 121 12.05 6.04 -3.48
CA ASP A 121 13.18 5.12 -3.42
C ASP A 121 12.73 3.71 -3.78
N ASN A 122 13.01 3.33 -5.03
CA ASN A 122 12.79 1.99 -5.54
C ASN A 122 14.11 1.30 -5.91
N THR A 123 15.17 1.61 -5.17
CA THR A 123 16.46 1.02 -5.44
C THR A 123 16.44 -0.45 -5.00
N ARG A 124 16.52 -1.36 -5.99
CA ARG A 124 17.31 -2.57 -5.77
C ARG A 124 18.73 -2.05 -5.70
N VAL A 125 19.45 -2.30 -4.62
CA VAL A 125 20.91 -2.14 -4.65
C VAL A 125 21.42 -3.07 -5.75
N ARG A 126 21.61 -2.51 -6.95
CA ARG A 126 22.43 -3.02 -8.03
C ARG A 126 23.13 -1.81 -8.63
N PRO A 127 24.44 -1.65 -8.41
CA PRO A 127 25.18 -0.56 -9.04
C PRO A 127 25.13 -0.74 -10.56
N ALA A 128 25.04 0.39 -11.27
CA ALA A 128 25.02 0.58 -12.74
C ALA A 128 23.71 0.27 -13.48
N GLY A 129 22.89 1.31 -13.71
CA GLY A 129 21.80 1.30 -14.69
C GLY A 129 20.77 2.41 -14.43
N ARG A 130 20.61 3.35 -15.37
CA ARG A 130 19.77 4.57 -15.24
C ARG A 130 18.29 4.21 -15.11
N GLN A 131 17.65 4.55 -13.98
CA GLN A 131 16.20 4.42 -13.82
C GLN A 131 15.48 5.74 -14.17
N SER A 132 14.42 5.65 -14.97
CA SER A 132 13.59 6.79 -15.38
C SER A 132 12.64 7.18 -14.24
N ARG A 133 12.78 8.40 -13.73
CA ARG A 133 11.87 9.03 -12.77
C ARG A 133 10.77 9.75 -13.56
N SER A 134 9.50 9.45 -13.30
CA SER A 134 8.41 10.38 -13.63
C SER A 134 8.14 11.20 -12.38
N ALA A 135 8.81 12.36 -12.29
CA ALA A 135 8.44 13.39 -11.33
C ALA A 135 7.20 14.10 -11.87
N ALA A 136 6.12 14.12 -11.09
CA ALA A 136 5.04 15.06 -11.35
C ALA A 136 5.62 16.47 -11.17
N ALA A 137 5.60 17.27 -12.22
CA ALA A 137 6.01 18.67 -12.17
C ALA A 137 5.09 19.45 -11.21
N PRO A 138 5.62 20.29 -10.31
CA PRO A 138 4.81 21.31 -9.67
C PRO A 138 4.43 22.38 -10.72
N VAL A 139 3.19 22.85 -10.62
CA VAL A 139 2.60 23.94 -11.42
C VAL A 139 3.40 25.22 -11.24
#